data_AF-A0AAN6VY58-F1
#
_entry.id   AF-A0AAN6VY58-F1
#
_cell.length_a   1.000
_cell.length_b   1.000
_cell.length_c   1.000
_cell.angle_alpha   90.00
_cell.angle_beta   90.00
_cell.angle_gamma   90.00
#
_symmetry.space_group_name_H-M   'P 1'
#
loop_
_entity.id
_entity.type
_entity.pdbx_description
1 polymer ?
#
loop_
_entity_poly.entity_id
_entity_poly.type
_entity_poly.pdbx_seq_one_letter_code
_entity_poly.pdbx_strand_id
1 'polypeptide(L)'
;AICFVAPEFPWKGTALMMNTLLGSSKNYSCMEGSAFPESGSQRPLPEDYAMRGLAWADRVSPSNRFWKKEIDDDEKYFEVASMAEERKGRVLWLGHRIATSSNKWLRYDSLKHEFSVAPEYDTNATG
;
A
#
# COMPACT_ATOMS: atom_id res chain seq x y z
N ALA A 1 15.71 10.99 -3.07
CA ALA A 1 14.28 11.25 -3.39
C ALA A 1 13.42 11.18 -2.13
N ILE A 2 13.22 10.00 -1.51
CA ILE A 2 12.37 9.88 -0.31
C ILE A 2 12.84 10.71 0.89
N CYS A 3 14.16 10.93 1.08
CA CYS A 3 14.68 11.78 2.14
C CYS A 3 14.22 13.25 2.06
N PHE A 4 13.74 13.71 0.90
CA PHE A 4 13.19 15.07 0.75
C PHE A 4 11.71 15.15 1.15
N VAL A 5 11.00 14.03 1.12
CA VAL A 5 9.56 13.95 1.47
C VAL A 5 9.37 13.46 2.90
N ALA A 6 10.25 12.56 3.35
CA ALA A 6 10.14 11.90 4.63
C ALA A 6 10.04 12.84 5.85
N PRO A 7 10.73 14.01 5.92
CA PRO A 7 10.62 14.90 7.08
C PRO A 7 9.18 15.41 7.32
N GLU A 8 8.45 15.72 6.25
CA GLU A 8 7.10 16.29 6.30
C GLU A 8 6.00 15.23 6.15
N PHE A 9 6.38 13.99 5.85
CA PHE A 9 5.41 12.93 5.63
C PHE A 9 4.79 12.48 6.96
N PRO A 10 3.46 12.25 7.03
CA PRO A 10 2.77 11.91 8.27
C PRO A 10 2.99 10.44 8.67
N TRP A 11 4.21 10.07 9.06
CA TRP A 11 4.56 8.69 9.39
C TRP A 11 3.74 8.12 10.54
N LYS A 12 3.49 8.90 11.61
CA LYS A 12 2.66 8.45 12.75
C LYS A 12 1.23 8.16 12.33
N GLY A 13 0.63 9.07 11.55
CA GLY A 13 -0.70 8.86 10.97
C GLY A 13 -0.74 7.63 10.05
N THR A 14 0.33 7.43 9.28
CA THR A 14 0.48 6.23 8.44
C THR A 14 0.55 4.96 9.28
N ALA A 15 1.35 4.90 10.34
CA ALA A 15 1.43 3.74 11.24
C ALA A 15 0.08 3.43 11.90
N LEU A 16 -0.63 4.45 12.37
CA LEU A 16 -1.99 4.32 12.93
C LEU A 16 -2.98 3.74 11.90
N MET A 17 -2.94 4.25 10.66
CA MET A 17 -3.79 3.72 9.59
C MET A 17 -3.43 2.27 9.26
N MET A 18 -2.14 1.93 9.18
CA MET A 18 -1.70 0.56 8.92
C MET A 18 -2.17 -0.40 10.01
N ASN A 19 -2.04 -0.04 11.29
CA ASN A 19 -2.53 -0.85 12.41
C ASN A 19 -4.06 -1.00 12.39
N THR A 20 -4.78 0.05 11.99
CA THR A 20 -6.24 0.00 11.81
C THR A 20 -6.61 -0.98 10.69
N LEU A 21 -5.90 -0.95 9.56
CA LEU A 21 -6.10 -1.86 8.45
C LEU A 21 -5.77 -3.30 8.81
N LEU A 22 -4.66 -3.54 9.54
CA LEU A 22 -4.28 -4.84 10.07
C LEU A 22 -5.37 -5.42 10.99
N GLY A 23 -5.93 -4.62 11.89
CA GLY A 23 -7.03 -5.07 12.75
C GLY A 23 -8.27 -5.53 11.97
N SER A 24 -8.48 -5.00 10.76
CA SER A 24 -9.57 -5.40 9.87
C SER A 24 -9.24 -6.56 8.91
N SER A 25 -7.95 -6.88 8.72
CA SER A 25 -7.47 -7.84 7.74
C SER A 25 -6.85 -9.06 8.41
N LYS A 26 -7.39 -10.26 8.16
CA LYS A 26 -6.87 -11.51 8.73
C LYS A 26 -5.71 -12.13 7.94
N ASN A 27 -5.22 -11.46 6.90
CA ASN A 27 -4.28 -12.06 5.94
C ASN A 27 -2.89 -11.41 6.00
N TYR A 28 -2.18 -11.70 7.09
CA TYR A 28 -0.81 -11.21 7.33
C TYR A 28 0.21 -11.75 6.31
N SER A 29 0.02 -12.98 5.82
CA SER A 29 0.95 -13.64 4.89
C SER A 29 1.04 -12.95 3.52
N CYS A 30 -0.05 -12.31 3.08
CA CYS A 30 -0.08 -11.52 1.85
C CYS A 30 0.78 -10.24 1.97
N MET A 31 0.82 -9.64 3.17
CA MET A 31 1.59 -8.43 3.44
C MET A 31 3.10 -8.72 3.52
N GLU A 32 3.49 -9.80 4.18
CA GLU A 32 4.89 -10.16 4.39
C GLU A 32 5.53 -10.83 3.15
N GLY A 33 4.71 -11.27 2.19
CA GLY A 33 5.15 -11.89 0.95
C GLY A 33 5.99 -10.97 0.07
N SER A 34 6.95 -11.56 -0.66
CA SER A 34 7.79 -10.84 -1.63
C SER A 34 7.07 -10.50 -2.94
N ALA A 35 6.03 -11.26 -3.28
CA ALA A 35 5.23 -11.05 -4.48
C ALA A 35 4.24 -9.89 -4.28
N PHE A 36 3.93 -9.19 -5.37
CA PHE A 36 2.88 -8.18 -5.36
C PHE A 36 1.53 -8.83 -5.04
N PRO A 37 0.71 -8.25 -4.16
CA PRO A 37 -0.58 -8.82 -3.79
C PRO A 37 -1.58 -8.64 -4.93
N GLU A 38 -1.73 -9.70 -5.72
CA GLU A 38 -2.78 -9.80 -6.72
C GLU A 38 -4.02 -10.41 -6.06
N SER A 39 -5.16 -9.73 -6.18
CA SER A 39 -6.43 -10.43 -5.98
C SER A 39 -6.65 -11.35 -7.18
N GLY A 40 -7.40 -12.45 -7.01
CA GLY A 40 -7.82 -13.28 -8.14
C GLY A 40 -8.69 -12.55 -9.17
N SER A 41 -9.03 -11.27 -8.94
CA SER A 41 -9.67 -10.40 -9.91
C SER A 41 -8.73 -10.12 -11.08
N GLN A 42 -9.22 -10.32 -12.29
CA GLN A 42 -8.49 -9.93 -13.50
C GLN A 42 -8.58 -8.43 -13.79
N ARG A 43 -9.38 -7.67 -13.02
CA ARG A 43 -9.64 -6.26 -13.25
C ARG A 43 -8.75 -5.38 -12.35
N PRO A 44 -7.94 -4.47 -12.92
CA PRO A 44 -7.15 -3.49 -12.15
C PRO A 44 -8.04 -2.57 -11.32
N LEU A 45 -7.46 -1.99 -10.25
CA LEU A 45 -8.14 -0.95 -9.46
C LEU A 45 -8.25 0.36 -10.26
N PRO A 46 -9.22 1.23 -9.96
CA PRO A 46 -9.28 2.57 -10.55
C PRO A 46 -7.96 3.34 -10.44
N GLU A 47 -7.27 3.24 -9.30
CA GLU A 47 -5.95 3.86 -9.08
C GLU A 47 -4.86 3.31 -10.02
N ASP A 48 -4.92 2.03 -10.40
CA ASP A 48 -3.97 1.45 -11.36
C ASP A 48 -4.14 2.13 -12.73
N TYR A 49 -5.39 2.34 -13.16
CA TYR A 49 -5.68 3.06 -14.39
C TYR A 49 -5.20 4.51 -14.32
N ALA A 50 -5.42 5.19 -13.20
CA ALA A 50 -4.98 6.57 -13.00
C ALA A 50 -3.45 6.73 -13.06
N MET A 51 -2.70 5.70 -12.62
CA MET A 51 -1.23 5.71 -12.65
C MET A 51 -0.63 5.16 -13.95
N ARG A 52 -1.44 4.62 -14.86
CA ARG A 52 -0.96 4.00 -16.10
C ARG A 52 -0.20 5.03 -16.97
N GLY A 53 0.97 4.63 -17.46
CA GLY A 53 1.85 5.48 -18.27
C GLY A 53 2.83 6.34 -17.46
N LEU A 54 2.72 6.35 -16.13
CA LEU A 54 3.74 6.94 -15.27
C LEU A 54 4.93 5.97 -15.16
N ALA A 55 6.11 6.38 -15.63
CA ALA A 55 7.31 5.52 -15.67
C ALA A 55 7.74 4.93 -14.32
N TRP A 56 7.30 5.52 -13.20
CA TRP A 56 7.59 5.00 -11.86
C TRP A 56 6.58 3.94 -11.40
N ALA A 57 5.36 3.92 -11.94
CA ALA A 57 4.30 3.00 -11.55
C ALA A 57 4.61 1.54 -11.96
N ASP A 58 5.36 1.37 -13.05
CA ASP A 58 5.84 0.06 -13.53
C ASP A 58 6.74 -0.67 -12.52
N ARG A 59 7.29 0.06 -11.53
CA ARG A 59 8.11 -0.50 -10.45
C ARG A 59 7.28 -1.01 -9.27
N VAL A 60 6.01 -0.65 -9.24
CA VAL A 60 5.10 -0.93 -8.12
C VAL A 60 4.12 -2.03 -8.48
N SER A 61 3.62 -2.06 -9.72
CA SER A 61 2.57 -2.98 -10.19
C SER A 61 3.09 -3.87 -11.33
N PRO A 62 2.62 -5.12 -11.46
CA PRO A 62 3.04 -6.03 -12.54
C PRO A 62 2.77 -5.45 -13.93
N SER A 63 3.74 -5.56 -14.85
CA SER A 63 3.62 -5.02 -16.21
C SER A 63 2.51 -5.67 -17.03
N ASN A 64 2.16 -6.92 -16.73
CA ASN A 64 1.13 -7.71 -17.42
C ASN A 64 -0.32 -7.41 -16.96
N ARG A 65 -0.52 -6.47 -16.03
CA ARG A 65 -1.82 -6.19 -15.42
C ARG A 65 -2.88 -5.62 -16.39
N PHE A 66 -2.47 -4.83 -17.39
CA PHE A 66 -3.40 -4.18 -18.33
C PHE A 66 -3.64 -4.95 -19.63
N TRP A 67 -3.14 -6.19 -19.73
CA TRP A 67 -3.16 -6.95 -20.99
C TRP A 67 -4.43 -7.80 -21.14
N LYS A 68 -5.22 -7.93 -20.07
CA LYS A 68 -6.43 -8.74 -20.06
C LYS A 68 -7.67 -7.87 -20.31
N LYS A 69 -8.23 -8.04 -21.51
CA LYS A 69 -9.52 -7.56 -22.01
C LYS A 69 -9.67 -6.03 -22.05
N GLU A 70 -10.18 -5.52 -23.17
CA GLU A 70 -10.66 -4.14 -23.25
C GLU A 70 -11.84 -4.00 -22.29
N ILE A 71 -11.64 -3.16 -21.27
CA ILE A 71 -12.64 -2.75 -20.30
C ILE A 71 -13.13 -1.38 -20.74
N ASP A 72 -14.45 -1.20 -20.75
CA ASP A 72 -15.09 0.07 -21.06
C ASP A 72 -14.64 1.18 -20.10
N ASP A 73 -14.58 2.42 -20.56
CA ASP A 73 -14.08 3.55 -19.76
C ASP A 73 -14.90 3.76 -18.49
N ASP A 74 -16.23 3.63 -18.58
CA ASP A 74 -17.14 3.70 -17.43
C ASP A 74 -16.90 2.55 -16.45
N GLU A 75 -16.54 1.39 -16.97
CA GLU A 75 -16.19 0.25 -16.15
C GLU A 75 -14.82 0.43 -15.46
N LYS A 76 -13.87 1.20 -15.99
CA LYS A 76 -12.55 1.37 -15.32
C LYS A 76 -12.64 1.97 -13.91
N TYR A 77 -13.62 2.83 -13.67
CA TYR A 77 -13.77 3.57 -12.42
C TYR A 77 -14.89 3.04 -11.50
N PHE A 78 -15.64 2.04 -11.95
CA PHE A 78 -16.73 1.46 -11.16
C PHE A 78 -16.22 0.63 -9.96
N GLU A 79 -16.35 1.12 -8.73
CA GLU A 79 -15.89 0.38 -7.55
C GLU A 79 -16.84 -0.76 -7.13
N VAL A 80 -16.25 -1.91 -6.78
CA VAL A 80 -16.96 -3.05 -6.16
C VAL A 80 -16.35 -3.37 -4.80
N ALA A 81 -17.11 -4.02 -3.92
CA ALA A 81 -16.66 -4.30 -2.55
C ALA A 81 -15.34 -5.09 -2.46
N SER A 82 -15.06 -5.99 -3.42
CA SER A 82 -13.81 -6.74 -3.46
C SER A 82 -12.58 -5.86 -3.73
N MET A 83 -12.74 -4.72 -4.39
CA MET A 83 -11.65 -3.76 -4.64
C MET A 83 -11.16 -3.11 -3.34
N ALA A 84 -12.05 -2.88 -2.37
CA ALA A 84 -11.65 -2.34 -1.07
C ALA A 84 -10.70 -3.30 -0.34
N GLU A 85 -11.00 -4.61 -0.34
CA GLU A 85 -10.12 -5.62 0.28
C GLU A 85 -8.78 -5.76 -0.45
N GLU A 86 -8.79 -5.70 -1.79
CA GLU A 86 -7.55 -5.68 -2.57
C GLU A 86 -6.71 -4.43 -2.27
N ARG A 87 -7.35 -3.26 -2.20
CA ARG A 87 -6.68 -1.98 -1.86
C ARG A 87 -6.04 -2.05 -0.49
N LYS A 88 -6.74 -2.58 0.51
CA LYS A 88 -6.17 -2.81 1.86
C LYS A 88 -4.92 -3.69 1.81
N GLY A 89 -5.00 -4.83 1.10
CA GLY A 89 -3.86 -5.75 0.95
C GLY A 89 -2.64 -5.08 0.33
N ARG A 90 -2.83 -4.31 -0.74
CA ARG A 90 -1.75 -3.55 -1.40
C ARG A 90 -1.17 -2.45 -0.51
N VAL A 91 -2.01 -1.69 0.20
CA VAL A 91 -1.56 -0.64 1.11
C VAL A 91 -0.71 -1.24 2.24
N LEU A 92 -1.16 -2.34 2.83
CA LEU A 92 -0.41 -3.07 3.86
C LEU A 92 0.92 -3.59 3.32
N TRP A 93 0.93 -4.23 2.14
CA TRP A 93 2.14 -4.72 1.49
C TRP A 93 3.15 -3.60 1.21
N LEU A 94 2.70 -2.46 0.69
CA LEU A 94 3.54 -1.28 0.47
C LEU A 94 4.09 -0.73 1.80
N GLY A 95 3.26 -0.61 2.83
CA GLY A 95 3.66 -0.18 4.16
C GLY A 95 4.74 -1.09 4.75
N HIS A 96 4.55 -2.41 4.66
CA HIS A 96 5.52 -3.40 5.11
C HIS A 96 6.86 -3.28 4.38
N ARG A 97 6.86 -3.10 3.06
CA ARG A 97 8.09 -2.87 2.28
C ARG A 97 8.79 -1.58 2.66
N ILE A 98 8.05 -0.49 2.88
CA ILE A 98 8.64 0.77 3.34
C ILE A 98 9.31 0.57 4.71
N ALA A 99 8.60 -0.07 5.65
CA ALA A 99 9.12 -0.35 6.98
C ALA A 99 10.41 -1.17 6.93
N THR A 100 10.36 -2.32 6.27
CA THR A 100 11.48 -3.28 6.22
C THR A 100 12.67 -2.83 5.36
N SER A 101 12.47 -1.91 4.40
CA SER A 101 13.56 -1.43 3.54
C SER A 101 14.62 -0.60 4.26
N SER A 102 14.25 0.10 5.33
CA SER A 102 15.17 1.02 6.01
C SER A 102 14.97 1.14 7.52
N ASN A 103 13.78 0.83 8.05
CA ASN A 103 13.38 1.07 9.45
C ASN A 103 13.59 2.52 9.95
N LYS A 104 13.83 3.47 9.02
CA LYS A 104 14.17 4.87 9.35
C LYS A 104 12.97 5.71 9.68
N TRP A 105 11.82 5.44 9.04
CA TRP A 105 10.63 6.28 9.16
C TRP A 105 9.47 5.49 9.74
N LEU A 106 9.07 4.46 8.99
CA LEU A 106 8.12 3.44 9.40
C LEU A 106 8.89 2.20 9.86
N ARG A 107 8.35 1.49 10.84
CA ARG A 107 8.89 0.26 11.41
C ARG A 107 7.79 -0.77 11.55
N TYR A 108 8.17 -2.04 11.52
CA TYR A 108 7.26 -3.15 11.67
C TYR A 108 7.83 -4.18 12.65
N ASP A 109 7.06 -4.51 13.69
CA ASP A 109 7.36 -5.59 14.64
C ASP A 109 6.60 -6.84 14.17
N SER A 110 7.34 -7.81 13.61
CA SER A 110 6.76 -9.05 13.10
C SER A 110 6.27 -10.00 14.19
N LEU A 111 6.70 -9.83 15.45
CA LEU A 111 6.22 -10.65 16.57
C LEU A 111 4.88 -10.13 17.09
N LYS A 112 4.70 -8.81 17.11
CA LYS A 112 3.46 -8.16 17.55
C LYS A 112 2.48 -7.90 16.41
N HIS A 113 2.92 -8.06 15.17
CA HIS A 113 2.23 -7.59 13.97
C HIS A 113 1.78 -6.14 14.09
N GLU A 114 2.72 -5.25 14.44
CA GLU A 114 2.42 -3.86 14.74
C GLU A 114 3.36 -2.91 14.00
N PHE A 115 2.78 -1.89 13.37
CA PHE A 115 3.51 -0.77 12.80
C PHE A 115 3.79 0.29 13.85
N SER A 116 4.99 0.86 13.79
CA SER A 116 5.43 1.98 14.61
C SER A 116 6.29 2.92 13.78
N VAL A 117 6.78 4.00 14.39
CA VAL A 117 7.65 4.98 13.72
C VAL A 117 8.98 5.12 14.46
N ALA A 118 9.97 5.73 13.81
CA ALA A 118 11.17 6.16 14.52
C ALA A 118 10.83 7.29 15.51
N PRO A 119 11.56 7.42 16.64
CA PRO A 119 11.25 8.38 17.69
C PRO A 119 11.11 9.83 17.20
N GLU A 120 11.90 10.20 16.19
CA GLU A 120 11.86 11.54 15.56
C GLU A 120 10.54 11.86 14.84
N TYR A 121 9.76 10.84 14.46
CA TYR A 121 8.43 11.00 13.85
C TYR A 121 7.29 10.65 14.80
N ASP A 122 7.56 10.33 16.06
CA ASP A 122 6.54 10.06 17.09
C ASP A 122 6.06 11.36 17.76
N THR A 123 5.77 12.38 16.97
CA THR A 123 5.20 13.64 17.46
C THR A 123 3.69 13.58 17.31
N ASN A 124 2.95 14.05 18.32
CA ASN A 124 1.53 14.30 18.14
C ASN A 124 1.40 15.42 17.12
N ALA A 125 0.56 15.27 16.10
CA ALA A 125 0.30 16.34 15.15
C ALA A 125 -0.15 17.57 15.93
N THR A 126 0.72 18.58 16.03
CA THR A 126 0.33 19.94 16.37
C THR A 126 -0.52 20.41 15.21
N GLY A 127 -1.84 20.33 15.39
CA GLY A 127 -2.81 20.97 14.52
C GLY A 127 -2.76 22.48 14.62
#